data_AF-I0GW71-F1
#
_entry.id   AF-I0GW71-F1
#
_cell.length_a   1.000
_cell.length_b   1.000
_cell.length_c   1.000
_cell.angle_alpha   90.00
_cell.angle_beta   90.00
_cell.angle_gamma   90.00
#
_symmetry.space_group_name_H-M   'P 1'
#
loop_
_entity.id
_entity.type
_entity.pdbx_description
1 polymer ?
#
loop_
_entity_poly.entity_id
_entity_poly.type
_entity_poly.pdbx_seq_one_letter_code
_entity_poly.pdbx_strand_id
1 'polypeptide(L)'
;MFNGKVITKVNTNNIVDNDIFDNNIFTNDEKITLDINIEQLISEYNDNRKEINRLVFECVTEMTEGDKAELNLSKRNFFHRIIGEITGSNQNLQNKINSNHTAAQYAALEILQKLERKNLINFTLITAVNNKLNASIISKNKESKRIYSFLKDFIKKNRNRFYHYETRLDIAEQKINLLEWCNSIKYQEFNGEEYINMDNTKKIVCLVRDFYELTNGNWSFPDLLLLKTAMSDIKISPNSYVNYYTVLKEIHDKPLLKKNYSRMQLSIQQMNSHILSHWEFLIN
;
A
#
# COMPACT_ATOMS: atom_id res chain seq x y z
N MET A 1 41.01 -0.24 21.27
CA MET A 1 40.22 -1.15 22.16
C MET A 1 38.83 -1.28 21.58
N PHE A 2 38.57 -2.37 20.87
CA PHE A 2 37.25 -2.74 20.37
C PHE A 2 36.58 -3.63 21.44
N ASN A 3 35.52 -3.14 22.08
CA ASN A 3 34.52 -3.97 22.76
C ASN A 3 33.23 -3.77 21.95
N GLY A 4 32.72 -4.74 21.21
CA GLY A 4 32.47 -6.11 21.64
C GLY A 4 31.09 -6.19 22.28
N LYS A 5 30.03 -5.94 21.49
CA LYS A 5 28.67 -6.33 21.87
C LYS A 5 28.12 -7.25 20.80
N VAL A 6 28.26 -8.52 21.11
CA VAL A 6 27.75 -9.68 20.39
C VAL A 6 26.23 -9.56 20.23
N ILE A 7 25.81 -9.88 19.02
CA ILE A 7 24.45 -10.04 18.53
C ILE A 7 23.62 -10.87 19.51
N THR A 8 22.62 -10.28 20.16
CA THR A 8 21.51 -11.05 20.73
C THR A 8 20.47 -11.24 19.64
N LYS A 9 20.41 -12.49 19.15
CA LYS A 9 19.41 -13.03 18.23
C LYS A 9 18.04 -12.37 18.46
N VAL A 10 17.51 -11.77 17.40
CA VAL A 10 16.08 -11.43 17.30
C VAL A 10 15.33 -12.73 17.56
N ASN A 11 14.48 -12.69 18.58
CA ASN A 11 13.66 -13.81 19.00
C ASN A 11 12.62 -14.09 17.90
N THR A 12 12.98 -14.96 16.96
CA THR A 12 12.05 -15.57 16.00
C THR A 12 11.23 -16.62 16.73
N ASN A 13 10.28 -16.17 17.56
CA ASN A 13 9.22 -17.06 18.03
C ASN A 13 8.28 -17.30 16.84
N ASN A 14 8.51 -18.45 16.19
CA ASN A 14 7.62 -19.32 15.42
C ASN A 14 6.14 -18.87 15.34
N ILE A 15 5.56 -18.67 14.14
CA ILE A 15 5.08 -19.73 13.24
C ILE A 15 4.00 -20.56 13.96
N VAL A 16 2.74 -20.27 13.58
CA VAL A 16 1.48 -20.90 14.02
C VAL A 16 1.03 -20.48 15.43
N ASP A 17 -0.03 -19.65 15.50
CA ASP A 17 -0.98 -19.74 16.61
C ASP A 17 -1.43 -21.21 16.66
N ASN A 18 -0.85 -21.98 17.59
CA ASN A 18 -0.86 -23.44 17.79
C ASN A 18 -2.26 -24.12 17.85
N ASP A 19 -3.34 -23.39 17.58
CA ASP A 19 -4.72 -23.82 17.81
C ASP A 19 -5.52 -24.06 16.52
N ILE A 20 -4.99 -23.69 15.34
CA ILE A 20 -5.72 -23.84 14.07
C ILE A 20 -5.49 -25.21 13.43
N PHE A 21 -4.24 -25.66 13.39
CA PHE A 21 -3.80 -26.86 12.68
C PHE A 21 -2.99 -27.77 13.59
N ASP A 22 -3.08 -29.09 13.36
CA ASP A 22 -2.31 -30.06 14.13
C ASP A 22 -0.80 -29.87 13.89
N ASN A 23 -0.02 -29.81 14.97
CA ASN A 23 1.40 -29.45 14.92
C ASN A 23 2.26 -30.44 14.12
N ASN A 24 1.72 -31.64 13.90
CA ASN A 24 2.37 -32.75 13.22
C ASN A 24 2.14 -32.78 11.69
N ILE A 25 1.44 -31.80 11.12
CA ILE A 25 1.19 -31.77 9.66
C ILE A 25 2.51 -31.72 8.88
N PHE A 26 3.49 -30.93 9.33
CA PHE A 26 4.82 -30.85 8.72
C PHE A 26 5.92 -31.14 9.74
N THR A 27 7.00 -31.79 9.29
CA THR A 27 8.23 -31.89 10.06
C THR A 27 8.90 -30.51 10.17
N ASN A 28 9.84 -30.35 11.12
CA ASN A 28 10.57 -29.09 11.25
C ASN A 28 11.35 -28.73 9.98
N ASP A 29 11.97 -29.72 9.33
CA ASP A 29 12.72 -29.49 8.09
C ASP A 29 11.79 -29.07 6.93
N GLU A 30 10.60 -29.67 6.84
CA GLU A 30 9.57 -29.26 5.88
C GLU A 30 9.11 -27.82 6.13
N LYS A 31 8.89 -27.43 7.40
CA LYS A 31 8.52 -26.05 7.78
C LYS A 31 9.61 -25.05 7.42
N ILE A 32 10.88 -25.36 7.71
CA ILE A 32 12.03 -24.50 7.36
C ILE A 32 12.14 -24.36 5.84
N THR A 33 12.02 -25.47 5.11
CA THR A 33 12.06 -25.46 3.64
C THR A 33 10.94 -24.60 3.06
N LEU A 34 9.72 -24.77 3.59
CA LEU A 34 8.56 -24.00 3.18
C LEU A 34 8.76 -22.50 3.45
N ASP A 35 9.26 -22.13 4.64
CA ASP A 35 9.48 -20.74 5.03
C ASP A 35 10.50 -20.03 4.12
N ILE A 36 11.62 -20.70 3.83
CA ILE A 36 12.67 -20.18 2.93
C ILE A 36 12.12 -19.97 1.53
N ASN A 37 11.38 -20.95 1.00
CA ASN A 37 10.92 -20.87 -0.37
C ASN A 37 9.76 -19.88 -0.55
N ILE A 38 8.90 -19.71 0.45
CA ILE A 38 7.91 -18.62 0.46
C ILE A 38 8.64 -17.26 0.47
N GLU A 39 9.71 -17.10 1.24
CA GLU A 39 10.51 -15.87 1.27
C GLU A 39 11.07 -15.53 -0.11
N GLN A 40 11.57 -16.55 -0.81
CA GLN A 40 12.11 -16.40 -2.15
C GLN A 40 11.02 -16.01 -3.14
N LEU A 41 9.88 -16.71 -3.16
CA LEU A 41 8.75 -16.39 -4.04
C LEU A 41 8.27 -14.94 -3.85
N ILE A 42 8.10 -14.51 -2.59
CA ILE A 42 7.65 -13.14 -2.30
C ILE A 42 8.67 -12.11 -2.80
N SER A 43 9.96 -12.42 -2.69
CA SER A 43 11.03 -11.55 -3.20
C SER A 43 11.03 -11.50 -4.73
N GLU A 44 10.77 -12.62 -5.42
CA GLU A 44 10.65 -12.68 -6.88
C GLU A 44 9.49 -11.86 -7.41
N TYR A 45 8.38 -11.76 -6.65
CA TYR A 45 7.25 -10.92 -7.01
C TYR A 45 7.54 -9.41 -6.89
N ASN A 46 8.71 -8.98 -6.40
CA ASN A 46 9.30 -7.63 -6.49
C ASN A 46 8.34 -6.46 -6.83
N ASP A 47 7.66 -5.92 -5.82
CA ASP A 47 6.67 -4.82 -5.95
C ASP A 47 5.53 -5.02 -6.96
N ASN A 48 5.39 -6.21 -7.56
CA ASN A 48 4.31 -6.57 -8.46
C ASN A 48 3.00 -6.80 -7.68
N ARG A 49 2.29 -5.70 -7.45
CA ARG A 49 1.03 -5.66 -6.71
C ARG A 49 -0.04 -6.59 -7.27
N LYS A 50 -0.03 -6.86 -8.59
CA LYS A 50 -1.03 -7.77 -9.20
C LYS A 50 -0.81 -9.20 -8.72
N GLU A 51 0.43 -9.68 -8.74
CA GLU A 51 0.76 -11.04 -8.29
C GLU A 51 0.60 -11.19 -6.78
N ILE A 52 0.95 -10.18 -5.99
CA ILE A 52 0.70 -10.16 -4.54
C ILE A 52 -0.80 -10.21 -4.22
N ASN A 53 -1.62 -9.38 -4.87
CA ASN A 53 -3.06 -9.38 -4.64
C ASN A 53 -3.67 -10.74 -5.03
N ARG A 54 -3.22 -11.31 -6.15
CA ARG A 54 -3.66 -12.63 -6.61
C ARG A 54 -3.28 -13.71 -5.60
N LEU A 55 -2.04 -13.72 -5.11
CA LEU A 55 -1.54 -14.66 -4.11
C LEU A 55 -2.39 -14.63 -2.83
N VAL A 56 -2.73 -13.43 -2.33
CA VAL A 56 -3.60 -13.28 -1.16
C VAL A 56 -4.99 -13.85 -1.41
N PHE A 57 -5.61 -13.54 -2.56
CA PHE A 57 -6.94 -14.08 -2.88
C PHE A 57 -6.95 -15.59 -2.97
N GLU A 58 -5.89 -16.18 -3.51
CA GLU A 58 -5.77 -17.63 -3.70
C GLU A 58 -5.55 -18.33 -2.36
N CYS A 59 -4.71 -17.77 -1.48
CA CYS A 59 -4.56 -18.25 -0.11
C CYS A 59 -5.89 -18.21 0.65
N VAL A 60 -6.63 -17.09 0.56
CA VAL A 60 -7.95 -16.97 1.18
C VAL A 60 -8.94 -17.97 0.58
N THR A 61 -8.87 -18.22 -0.74
CA THR A 61 -9.72 -19.22 -1.41
C THR A 61 -9.44 -20.61 -0.86
N GLU A 62 -8.18 -21.03 -0.82
CA GLU A 62 -7.76 -22.33 -0.31
C GLU A 62 -8.20 -22.54 1.16
N MET A 63 -8.10 -21.48 1.96
CA MET A 63 -8.51 -21.51 3.36
C MET A 63 -10.04 -21.56 3.56
N THR A 64 -10.83 -21.06 2.62
CA THR A 64 -12.29 -20.86 2.79
C THR A 64 -13.14 -21.86 2.02
N GLU A 65 -12.66 -22.34 0.87
CA GLU A 65 -13.25 -23.44 0.12
C GLU A 65 -12.91 -24.75 0.84
N GLY A 66 -13.89 -25.30 1.57
CA GLY A 66 -13.73 -26.62 2.22
C GLY A 66 -13.60 -27.76 1.21
N ASP A 67 -13.54 -29.00 1.68
CA ASP A 67 -13.39 -30.26 0.90
C ASP A 67 -14.34 -30.49 -0.29
N LYS A 68 -15.25 -29.57 -0.60
CA LYS A 68 -16.14 -29.62 -1.76
C LYS A 68 -15.35 -29.43 -3.06
N ALA A 69 -14.71 -30.49 -3.48
CA ALA A 69 -13.90 -30.67 -4.68
C ALA A 69 -14.65 -30.49 -6.02
N GLU A 70 -15.78 -29.78 -6.09
CA GLU A 70 -16.59 -29.70 -7.32
C GLU A 70 -16.79 -28.30 -7.90
N LEU A 71 -16.30 -27.22 -7.28
CA LEU A 71 -16.49 -25.88 -7.86
C LEU A 71 -15.18 -25.23 -8.29
N ASN A 72 -14.78 -25.63 -9.52
CA ASN A 72 -13.79 -25.04 -10.43
C ASN A 72 -12.36 -25.61 -10.34
N LEU A 73 -12.08 -26.57 -11.23
CA LEU A 73 -10.73 -27.08 -11.55
C LEU A 73 -9.70 -25.96 -11.82
N SER A 74 -10.13 -24.81 -12.34
CA SER A 74 -9.25 -23.68 -12.64
C SER A 74 -8.66 -22.98 -11.40
N LYS A 75 -9.37 -22.97 -10.26
CA LYS A 75 -8.91 -22.35 -9.00
C LYS A 75 -7.86 -23.22 -8.30
N ARG A 76 -8.11 -24.54 -8.21
CA ARG A 76 -7.10 -25.49 -7.73
C ARG A 76 -5.80 -25.35 -8.53
N ASN A 77 -5.87 -25.17 -9.84
CA ASN A 77 -4.68 -25.09 -10.69
C ASN A 77 -3.72 -23.94 -10.36
N PHE A 78 -4.19 -22.79 -9.85
CA PHE A 78 -3.29 -21.66 -9.58
C PHE A 78 -2.58 -21.77 -8.24
N PHE A 79 -3.28 -22.10 -7.15
CA PHE A 79 -2.61 -22.36 -5.87
C PHE A 79 -1.65 -23.55 -5.97
N HIS A 80 -2.02 -24.62 -6.69
CA HIS A 80 -1.12 -25.76 -6.91
C HIS A 80 0.14 -25.38 -7.71
N ARG A 81 0.04 -24.40 -8.61
CA ARG A 81 1.19 -23.86 -9.33
C ARG A 81 2.09 -23.05 -8.41
N ILE A 82 1.53 -22.19 -7.56
CA ILE A 82 2.28 -21.47 -6.53
C ILE A 82 3.00 -22.45 -5.61
N ILE A 83 2.32 -23.52 -5.17
CA ILE A 83 2.94 -24.57 -4.36
C ILE A 83 4.05 -25.28 -5.16
N GLY A 84 3.87 -25.52 -6.46
CA GLY A 84 4.95 -26.03 -7.31
C GLY A 84 6.17 -25.10 -7.36
N GLU A 85 5.95 -23.79 -7.46
CA GLU A 85 7.02 -22.78 -7.43
C GLU A 85 7.73 -22.77 -6.05
N ILE A 86 6.95 -22.80 -4.95
CA ILE A 86 7.48 -22.83 -3.58
C ILE A 86 8.21 -24.13 -3.28
N THR A 87 7.71 -25.27 -3.73
CA THR A 87 8.33 -26.57 -3.39
C THR A 87 9.48 -26.93 -4.32
N GLY A 88 9.53 -26.33 -5.51
CA GLY A 88 10.59 -26.52 -6.48
C GLY A 88 10.78 -28.00 -6.81
N SER A 89 11.97 -28.54 -6.54
CA SER A 89 12.29 -29.96 -6.75
C SER A 89 11.86 -30.88 -5.59
N ASN A 90 11.33 -30.34 -4.48
CA ASN A 90 10.89 -31.14 -3.34
C ASN A 90 9.50 -31.75 -3.62
N GLN A 91 9.48 -32.77 -4.46
CA GLN A 91 8.27 -33.45 -4.90
C GLN A 91 7.48 -34.04 -3.73
N ASN A 92 8.16 -34.47 -2.67
CA ASN A 92 7.49 -35.01 -1.48
C ASN A 92 6.67 -33.93 -0.77
N LEU A 93 7.27 -32.75 -0.54
CA LEU A 93 6.58 -31.62 0.07
C LEU A 93 5.44 -31.12 -0.83
N GLN A 94 5.67 -31.04 -2.14
CA GLN A 94 4.65 -30.65 -3.12
C GLN A 94 3.45 -31.60 -3.09
N ASN A 95 3.72 -32.91 -3.17
CA ASN A 95 2.68 -33.94 -3.18
C ASN A 95 1.89 -33.92 -1.87
N LYS A 96 2.57 -33.72 -0.74
CA LYS A 96 1.95 -33.61 0.58
C LYS A 96 1.00 -32.42 0.66
N ILE A 97 1.42 -31.24 0.21
CA ILE A 97 0.57 -30.05 0.18
C ILE A 97 -0.62 -30.25 -0.77
N ASN A 98 -0.40 -30.77 -1.97
CA ASN A 98 -1.46 -30.94 -2.98
C ASN A 98 -2.49 -32.03 -2.61
N SER A 99 -2.09 -33.03 -1.83
CA SER A 99 -2.96 -34.17 -1.46
C SER A 99 -3.63 -34.02 -0.08
N ASN A 100 -3.16 -33.11 0.76
CA ASN A 100 -3.68 -32.89 2.10
C ASN A 100 -4.20 -31.44 2.23
N HIS A 101 -5.53 -31.31 2.32
CA HIS A 101 -6.21 -30.02 2.43
C HIS A 101 -5.73 -29.21 3.64
N THR A 102 -5.59 -29.82 4.82
CA THR A 102 -5.07 -29.14 6.01
C THR A 102 -3.62 -28.66 5.81
N ALA A 103 -2.81 -29.41 5.05
CA ALA A 103 -1.45 -29.00 4.68
C ALA A 103 -1.44 -27.81 3.68
N ALA A 104 -2.37 -27.80 2.72
CA ALA A 104 -2.58 -26.67 1.81
C ALA A 104 -3.03 -25.41 2.55
N GLN A 105 -3.97 -25.54 3.48
CA GLN A 105 -4.44 -24.44 4.31
C GLN A 105 -3.35 -23.89 5.22
N TYR A 106 -2.49 -24.76 5.76
CA TYR A 106 -1.31 -24.35 6.51
C TYR A 106 -0.36 -23.51 5.65
N ALA A 107 -0.03 -24.00 4.43
CA ALA A 107 0.85 -23.27 3.52
C ALA A 107 0.26 -21.91 3.12
N ALA A 108 -1.04 -21.85 2.81
CA ALA A 108 -1.76 -20.61 2.53
C ALA A 108 -1.70 -19.62 3.71
N LEU A 109 -1.83 -20.12 4.93
CA LEU A 109 -1.74 -19.31 6.13
C LEU A 109 -0.33 -18.73 6.34
N GLU A 110 0.72 -19.52 6.16
CA GLU A 110 2.10 -19.05 6.29
C GLU A 110 2.43 -17.98 5.24
N ILE A 111 1.96 -18.15 3.99
CA ILE A 111 2.09 -17.13 2.95
C ILE A 111 1.41 -15.82 3.39
N LEU A 112 0.16 -15.87 3.86
CA LEU A 112 -0.58 -14.67 4.31
C LEU A 112 0.11 -13.95 5.46
N GLN A 113 0.60 -14.69 6.46
CA GLN A 113 1.34 -14.11 7.58
C GLN A 113 2.63 -13.44 7.10
N LYS A 114 3.35 -14.05 6.15
CA LYS A 114 4.61 -13.50 5.67
C LYS A 114 4.40 -12.24 4.82
N LEU A 115 3.37 -12.23 3.95
CA LEU A 115 2.94 -11.03 3.21
C LEU A 115 2.54 -9.89 4.14
N GLU A 116 1.87 -10.22 5.25
CA GLU A 116 1.49 -9.27 6.29
C GLU A 116 2.69 -8.65 7.00
N ARG A 117 3.66 -9.48 7.42
CA ARG A 117 4.89 -9.02 8.10
C ARG A 117 5.70 -8.08 7.22
N LYS A 118 5.63 -8.28 5.90
CA LYS A 118 6.28 -7.42 4.89
C LYS A 118 5.45 -6.20 4.48
N ASN A 119 4.26 -5.97 5.06
CA ASN A 119 3.33 -4.90 4.69
C ASN A 119 2.89 -4.93 3.20
N LEU A 120 2.87 -6.12 2.59
CA LEU A 120 2.51 -6.28 1.17
C LEU A 120 0.98 -6.38 0.97
N ILE A 121 0.21 -6.59 2.03
CA ILE A 121 -1.25 -6.60 2.02
C ILE A 121 -1.78 -5.17 2.19
N ASN A 122 -2.73 -4.77 1.34
CA ASN A 122 -3.28 -3.42 1.30
C ASN A 122 -4.76 -3.36 1.73
N PHE A 123 -5.27 -2.15 2.01
CA PHE A 123 -6.59 -1.95 2.58
C PHE A 123 -7.72 -2.43 1.66
N THR A 124 -7.60 -2.17 0.35
CA THR A 124 -8.57 -2.64 -0.65
C THR A 124 -8.66 -4.17 -0.67
N LEU A 125 -7.53 -4.86 -0.54
CA LEU A 125 -7.45 -6.32 -0.54
C LEU A 125 -8.10 -6.91 0.70
N ILE A 126 -7.90 -6.30 1.87
CA ILE A 126 -8.58 -6.71 3.11
C ILE A 126 -10.08 -6.52 3.02
N THR A 127 -10.52 -5.40 2.43
CA THR A 127 -11.95 -5.13 2.22
C THR A 127 -12.57 -6.20 1.32
N ALA A 128 -11.89 -6.54 0.22
CA ALA A 128 -12.35 -7.58 -0.70
C ALA A 128 -12.35 -8.97 -0.05
N VAL A 129 -11.32 -9.30 0.74
CA VAL A 129 -11.25 -10.54 1.51
C VAL A 129 -12.37 -10.60 2.55
N ASN A 130 -12.62 -9.52 3.29
CA ASN A 130 -13.71 -9.45 4.27
C ASN A 130 -15.08 -9.64 3.60
N ASN A 131 -15.31 -9.01 2.44
CA ASN A 131 -16.52 -9.20 1.64
C ASN A 131 -16.66 -10.65 1.18
N LYS A 132 -15.57 -11.27 0.71
CA LYS A 132 -15.55 -12.68 0.31
C LYS A 132 -15.82 -13.62 1.48
N LEU A 133 -15.26 -13.35 2.67
CA LEU A 133 -15.51 -14.13 3.89
C LEU A 133 -16.96 -14.02 4.35
N ASN A 134 -17.53 -12.82 4.33
CA ASN A 134 -18.94 -12.59 4.66
C ASN A 134 -19.88 -13.29 3.66
N ALA A 135 -19.50 -13.37 2.38
CA ALA A 135 -20.25 -14.13 1.38
C ALA A 135 -20.10 -15.66 1.54
N SER A 136 -19.00 -16.13 2.12
CA SER A 136 -18.64 -17.55 2.19
C SER A 136 -19.07 -18.24 3.49
N ILE A 137 -20.06 -17.70 4.23
CA ILE A 137 -20.63 -18.30 5.47
C ILE A 137 -21.50 -19.54 5.13
N ILE A 138 -20.96 -20.48 4.35
CA ILE A 138 -21.63 -21.75 4.01
C ILE A 138 -20.65 -22.90 4.22
N SER A 139 -20.23 -23.13 5.47
CA SER A 139 -19.75 -24.45 5.87
C SER A 139 -20.09 -24.71 7.34
N LYS A 140 -20.84 -25.78 7.59
CA LYS A 140 -21.23 -26.23 8.92
C LYS A 140 -20.12 -27.03 9.64
N ASN A 141 -18.94 -27.20 9.02
CA ASN A 141 -17.81 -27.95 9.61
C ASN A 141 -17.06 -27.10 10.66
N LYS A 142 -16.63 -27.74 11.76
CA LYS A 142 -15.89 -27.10 12.87
C LYS A 142 -14.53 -26.56 12.44
N GLU A 143 -13.81 -27.26 11.57
CA GLU A 143 -12.50 -26.84 11.05
C GLU A 143 -12.62 -25.57 10.21
N SER A 144 -13.56 -25.55 9.25
CA SER A 144 -13.86 -24.35 8.47
C SER A 144 -14.22 -23.17 9.36
N LYS A 145 -15.07 -23.36 10.39
CA LYS A 145 -15.41 -22.29 11.35
C LYS A 145 -14.19 -21.69 12.06
N ARG A 146 -13.19 -22.50 12.42
CA ARG A 146 -11.95 -22.01 13.04
C ARG A 146 -11.15 -21.14 12.08
N ILE A 147 -11.03 -21.58 10.82
CA ILE A 147 -10.31 -20.83 9.78
C ILE A 147 -11.01 -19.52 9.46
N TYR A 148 -12.34 -19.52 9.35
CA TYR A 148 -13.13 -18.29 9.18
C TYR A 148 -12.95 -17.34 10.37
N SER A 149 -12.98 -17.85 11.61
CA SER A 149 -12.74 -17.03 12.80
C SER A 149 -11.35 -16.42 12.79
N PHE A 150 -10.34 -17.22 12.48
CA PHE A 150 -8.96 -16.76 12.39
C PHE A 150 -8.81 -15.64 11.34
N LEU A 151 -9.31 -15.84 10.11
CA LEU A 151 -9.20 -14.83 9.06
C LEU A 151 -9.89 -13.52 9.44
N LYS A 152 -11.05 -13.61 10.11
CA LYS A 152 -11.76 -12.44 10.62
C LYS A 152 -10.94 -11.71 11.70
N ASP A 153 -10.33 -12.44 12.62
CA ASP A 153 -9.48 -11.87 13.66
C ASP A 153 -8.18 -11.29 13.10
N PHE A 154 -7.56 -11.96 12.13
CA PHE A 154 -6.38 -11.50 11.40
C PHE A 154 -6.64 -10.15 10.72
N ILE A 155 -7.76 -10.03 10.00
CA ILE A 155 -8.18 -8.78 9.37
C ILE A 155 -8.42 -7.70 10.43
N LYS A 156 -9.16 -8.04 11.50
CA LYS A 156 -9.51 -7.09 12.55
C LYS A 156 -8.27 -6.56 13.28
N LYS A 157 -7.35 -7.44 13.66
CA LYS A 157 -6.10 -7.08 14.37
C LYS A 157 -5.21 -6.18 13.51
N ASN A 158 -5.16 -6.42 12.21
CA ASN A 158 -4.22 -5.74 11.34
C ASN A 158 -4.79 -4.52 10.59
N ARG A 159 -6.12 -4.29 10.62
CA ARG A 159 -6.82 -3.20 9.92
C ARG A 159 -6.14 -1.84 10.08
N ASN A 160 -5.85 -1.43 11.31
CA ASN A 160 -5.25 -0.13 11.59
C ASN A 160 -3.82 -0.05 11.04
N ARG A 161 -3.04 -1.13 11.13
CA ARG A 161 -1.67 -1.14 10.62
C ARG A 161 -1.65 -0.99 9.10
N PHE A 162 -2.55 -1.67 8.40
CA PHE A 162 -2.68 -1.57 6.95
C PHE A 162 -3.08 -0.15 6.52
N TYR A 163 -4.08 0.44 7.18
CA TYR A 163 -4.48 1.83 6.93
C TYR A 163 -3.31 2.81 7.18
N HIS A 164 -2.64 2.72 8.33
CA HIS A 164 -1.52 3.61 8.66
C HIS A 164 -0.34 3.45 7.71
N TYR A 165 -0.09 2.25 7.20
CA TYR A 165 0.97 2.02 6.23
C TYR A 165 0.68 2.71 4.89
N GLU A 166 -0.55 2.58 4.37
CA GLU A 166 -0.98 3.31 3.18
C GLU A 166 -0.88 4.82 3.37
N THR A 167 -1.40 5.35 4.48
CA THR A 167 -1.29 6.79 4.77
C THR A 167 0.17 7.27 4.83
N ARG A 168 1.07 6.47 5.43
CA ARG A 168 2.50 6.83 5.52
C ARG A 168 3.20 6.76 4.16
N LEU A 169 2.80 5.85 3.28
CA LEU A 169 3.29 5.79 1.91
C LEU A 169 2.82 7.00 1.11
N ASP A 170 1.53 7.35 1.19
CA ASP A 170 0.99 8.54 0.52
C ASP A 170 1.74 9.82 0.93
N ILE A 171 2.01 9.97 2.23
CA ILE A 171 2.81 11.08 2.76
C ILE A 171 4.26 11.03 2.26
N ALA A 172 4.86 9.85 2.14
CA ALA A 172 6.23 9.72 1.66
C ALA A 172 6.35 10.05 0.16
N GLU A 173 5.42 9.56 -0.66
CA GLU A 173 5.33 9.85 -2.09
C GLU A 173 5.09 11.35 -2.32
N GLN A 174 4.15 11.94 -1.57
CA GLN A 174 3.93 13.39 -1.58
C GLN A 174 5.23 14.18 -1.31
N LYS A 175 6.03 13.76 -0.31
CA LYS A 175 7.30 14.41 0.00
C LYS A 175 8.36 14.25 -1.09
N ILE A 176 8.41 13.08 -1.74
CA ILE A 176 9.31 12.84 -2.88
C ILE A 176 8.92 13.76 -4.04
N ASN A 177 7.64 13.80 -4.40
CA ASN A 177 7.13 14.64 -5.49
C ASN A 177 7.40 16.13 -5.23
N LEU A 178 7.24 16.58 -3.97
CA LEU A 178 7.54 17.95 -3.59
C LEU A 178 9.04 18.28 -3.71
N LEU A 179 9.92 17.33 -3.36
CA LEU A 179 11.37 17.48 -3.50
C LEU A 179 11.80 17.53 -4.97
N GLU A 180 11.25 16.65 -5.81
CA GLU A 180 11.49 16.63 -7.26
C GLU A 180 10.98 17.91 -7.94
N TRP A 181 9.80 18.39 -7.56
CA TRP A 181 9.28 19.68 -8.00
C TRP A 181 10.22 20.83 -7.63
N CYS A 182 10.68 20.88 -6.37
CA CYS A 182 11.62 21.91 -5.93
C CYS A 182 12.91 21.88 -6.76
N ASN A 183 13.45 20.70 -7.03
CA ASN A 183 14.69 20.53 -7.80
C ASN A 183 14.54 20.87 -9.29
N SER A 184 13.33 20.73 -9.84
CA SER A 184 13.04 20.99 -11.26
C SER A 184 12.44 22.37 -11.52
N ILE A 185 12.18 23.19 -10.48
CA ILE A 185 11.35 24.41 -10.57
C ILE A 185 11.84 25.42 -11.62
N LYS A 186 13.16 25.49 -11.87
CA LYS A 186 13.75 26.40 -12.85
C LYS A 186 13.35 26.08 -14.29
N TYR A 187 13.03 24.82 -14.56
CA TYR A 187 12.67 24.30 -15.88
C TYR A 187 11.16 24.09 -16.04
N GLN A 188 10.37 24.39 -15.00
CA GLN A 188 8.91 24.31 -15.09
C GLN A 188 8.38 25.40 -16.04
N GLU A 189 7.32 25.07 -16.76
CA GLU A 189 6.70 25.97 -17.73
C GLU A 189 5.19 26.11 -17.53
N PHE A 190 4.65 27.28 -17.89
CA PHE A 190 3.21 27.50 -17.96
C PHE A 190 2.88 28.09 -19.32
N ASN A 191 2.12 27.33 -20.13
CA ASN A 191 1.77 27.69 -21.50
C ASN A 191 3.00 28.01 -22.39
N GLY A 192 4.07 27.23 -22.27
CA GLY A 192 5.28 27.37 -23.08
C GLY A 192 6.22 28.51 -22.66
N GLU A 193 5.95 29.18 -21.54
CA GLU A 193 6.86 30.15 -20.92
C GLU A 193 7.49 29.49 -19.68
N GLU A 194 8.82 29.50 -19.55
CA GLU A 194 9.50 28.98 -18.36
C GLU A 194 9.27 29.89 -17.15
N TYR A 195 9.17 29.29 -15.97
CA TYR A 195 8.87 29.98 -14.72
C TYR A 195 9.86 31.11 -14.46
N ILE A 196 11.16 30.90 -14.72
CA ILE A 196 12.20 31.92 -14.48
C ILE A 196 11.99 33.22 -15.29
N ASN A 197 11.38 33.12 -16.48
CA ASN A 197 11.18 34.21 -17.42
C ASN A 197 9.85 34.97 -17.21
N MET A 198 8.94 34.41 -16.42
CA MET A 198 7.63 34.99 -16.15
C MET A 198 7.66 36.26 -15.28
N ASP A 199 6.59 37.05 -15.38
CA ASP A 199 6.29 38.11 -14.42
C ASP A 199 6.03 37.55 -13.01
N ASN A 200 6.30 38.35 -11.97
CA ASN A 200 6.22 37.89 -10.58
C ASN A 200 4.82 37.39 -10.19
N THR A 201 3.76 37.99 -10.73
CA THR A 201 2.38 37.57 -10.45
C THR A 201 2.11 36.18 -11.03
N LYS A 202 2.49 35.93 -12.29
CA LYS A 202 2.41 34.60 -12.91
C LYS A 202 3.20 33.56 -12.12
N LYS A 203 4.45 33.88 -11.74
CA LYS A 203 5.31 32.99 -10.95
C LYS A 203 4.66 32.62 -9.62
N ILE A 204 4.15 33.61 -8.87
CA ILE A 204 3.50 33.40 -7.58
C ILE A 204 2.26 32.50 -7.75
N VAL A 205 1.42 32.77 -8.75
CA VAL A 205 0.21 31.97 -8.99
C VAL A 205 0.55 30.53 -9.32
N CYS A 206 1.54 30.30 -10.18
CA CYS A 206 1.95 28.94 -10.56
C CYS A 206 2.60 28.20 -9.40
N LEU A 207 3.51 28.84 -8.66
CA LEU A 207 4.14 28.27 -7.47
C LEU A 207 3.11 27.87 -6.41
N VAL A 208 2.18 28.77 -6.07
CA VAL A 208 1.18 28.52 -5.04
C VAL A 208 0.24 27.40 -5.46
N ARG A 209 -0.17 27.36 -6.73
CA ARG A 209 -0.97 26.25 -7.27
C ARG A 209 -0.21 24.93 -7.15
N ASP A 210 1.00 24.85 -7.68
CA ASP A 210 1.78 23.60 -7.73
C ASP A 210 2.06 23.10 -6.31
N PHE A 211 2.51 23.98 -5.43
CA PHE A 211 2.75 23.64 -4.03
C PHE A 211 1.48 23.15 -3.34
N TYR A 212 0.34 23.83 -3.57
CA TYR A 212 -0.95 23.43 -3.00
C TYR A 212 -1.40 22.06 -3.53
N GLU A 213 -1.32 21.83 -4.85
CA GLU A 213 -1.71 20.57 -5.48
C GLU A 213 -0.82 19.40 -5.03
N LEU A 214 0.49 19.63 -4.88
CA LEU A 214 1.42 18.61 -4.38
C LEU A 214 1.16 18.28 -2.90
N THR A 215 0.92 19.30 -2.08
CA THR A 215 0.72 19.13 -0.63
C THR A 215 -0.72 18.80 -0.24
N ASN A 216 -1.67 18.91 -1.17
CA ASN A 216 -3.09 18.81 -0.88
C ASN A 216 -3.51 19.70 0.32
N GLY A 217 -2.97 20.92 0.39
CA GLY A 217 -3.28 21.84 1.49
C GLY A 217 -2.67 21.49 2.86
N ASN A 218 -1.97 20.36 2.98
CA ASN A 218 -1.41 19.86 4.23
C ASN A 218 0.12 19.86 4.16
N TRP A 219 0.76 20.90 4.69
CA TRP A 219 2.22 21.05 4.65
C TRP A 219 2.81 21.25 6.05
N SER A 220 4.04 20.79 6.20
CA SER A 220 4.88 20.96 7.37
C SER A 220 5.88 22.11 7.20
N PHE A 221 6.59 22.48 8.28
CA PHE A 221 7.62 23.51 8.20
C PHE A 221 8.75 23.19 7.19
N PRO A 222 9.30 21.95 7.13
CA PRO A 222 10.23 21.56 6.06
C PRO A 222 9.69 21.77 4.64
N ASP A 223 8.40 21.49 4.41
CA ASP A 223 7.78 21.69 3.10
C ASP A 223 7.74 23.18 2.73
N LEU A 224 7.49 24.06 3.70
CA LEU A 224 7.59 25.51 3.52
C LEU A 224 9.03 25.99 3.24
N LEU A 225 10.04 25.30 3.77
CA LEU A 225 11.43 25.59 3.42
C LEU A 225 11.75 25.18 1.96
N LEU A 226 11.19 24.07 1.48
CA LEU A 226 11.29 23.70 0.06
C LEU A 226 10.62 24.75 -0.83
N LEU A 227 9.43 25.24 -0.45
CA LEU A 227 8.77 26.33 -1.15
C LEU A 227 9.64 27.60 -1.19
N LYS A 228 10.25 27.97 -0.06
CA LYS A 228 11.15 29.14 0.01
C LYS A 228 12.37 28.98 -0.89
N THR A 229 12.93 27.78 -0.97
CA THR A 229 14.03 27.43 -1.88
C THR A 229 13.57 27.58 -3.33
N ALA A 230 12.43 26.99 -3.69
CA ALA A 230 11.84 27.05 -5.02
C ALA A 230 11.56 28.50 -5.48
N MET A 231 11.05 29.35 -4.59
CA MET A 231 10.86 30.79 -4.84
C MET A 231 12.17 31.48 -5.19
N SER A 232 13.22 31.23 -4.40
CA SER A 232 14.54 31.83 -4.59
C SER A 232 15.15 31.40 -5.93
N ASP A 233 14.97 30.14 -6.30
CA ASP A 233 15.46 29.53 -7.52
C ASP A 233 14.87 30.14 -8.80
N ILE A 234 13.63 30.65 -8.75
CA ILE A 234 13.00 31.39 -9.86
C ILE A 234 13.05 32.92 -9.68
N LYS A 235 13.94 33.40 -8.81
CA LYS A 235 14.22 34.80 -8.53
C LYS A 235 13.05 35.59 -7.92
N ILE A 236 12.14 34.91 -7.22
CA ILE A 236 11.20 35.60 -6.33
C ILE A 236 11.88 35.77 -4.98
N SER A 237 11.95 37.02 -4.49
CA SER A 237 12.42 37.29 -3.13
C SER A 237 11.35 36.87 -2.11
N PRO A 238 11.61 35.89 -1.23
CA PRO A 238 10.63 35.44 -0.23
C PRO A 238 10.32 36.51 0.83
N ASN A 239 11.20 37.48 0.99
CA ASN A 239 11.07 38.58 1.95
C ASN A 239 10.43 39.83 1.32
N SER A 240 10.02 39.77 0.04
CA SER A 240 9.38 40.92 -0.62
C SER A 240 7.93 41.04 -0.20
N TYR A 241 7.47 42.29 0.01
CA TYR A 241 6.07 42.56 0.28
C TYR A 241 5.26 42.44 -1.00
N VAL A 242 4.24 41.58 -0.97
CA VAL A 242 3.31 41.38 -2.08
C VAL A 242 1.98 42.07 -1.74
N ASN A 243 1.51 42.96 -2.61
CA ASN A 243 0.21 43.58 -2.46
C ASN A 243 -0.89 42.62 -2.98
N TYR A 244 -1.62 42.01 -2.04
CA TYR A 244 -2.69 41.05 -2.34
C TYR A 244 -3.74 41.58 -3.32
N TYR A 245 -4.17 42.84 -3.18
CA TYR A 245 -5.16 43.45 -4.07
C TYR A 245 -4.64 43.56 -5.51
N THR A 246 -3.36 43.93 -5.67
CA THR A 246 -2.73 44.07 -6.99
C THR A 246 -2.62 42.72 -7.69
N VAL A 247 -2.19 41.68 -6.96
CA VAL A 247 -2.13 40.31 -7.48
C VAL A 247 -3.51 39.80 -7.88
N LEU A 248 -4.53 39.97 -7.02
CA LEU A 248 -5.89 39.53 -7.33
C LEU A 248 -6.50 40.27 -8.53
N LYS A 249 -6.23 41.58 -8.65
CA LYS A 249 -6.65 42.37 -9.81
C LYS A 249 -6.00 41.88 -11.10
N GLU A 250 -4.70 41.64 -11.09
CA GLU A 250 -3.98 41.09 -12.24
C GLU A 250 -4.45 39.68 -12.63
N ILE A 251 -4.78 38.83 -11.65
CA ILE A 251 -5.38 37.51 -11.90
C ILE A 251 -6.75 37.66 -12.56
N HIS A 252 -7.57 38.60 -12.08
CA HIS A 252 -8.90 38.84 -12.64
C HIS A 252 -8.83 39.32 -14.09
N ASP A 253 -7.89 40.22 -14.38
CA ASP A 253 -7.73 40.88 -15.67
C ASP A 253 -7.04 39.98 -16.73
N LYS A 254 -6.34 38.91 -16.31
CA LYS A 254 -5.67 37.94 -17.19
C LYS A 254 -6.46 36.61 -17.26
N PRO A 255 -7.19 36.30 -18.35
CA PRO A 255 -8.09 35.15 -18.44
C PRO A 255 -7.43 33.78 -18.17
N LEU A 256 -6.19 33.60 -18.63
CA LEU A 256 -5.43 32.37 -18.43
C LEU A 256 -5.04 32.16 -16.96
N LEU A 257 -4.67 33.24 -16.25
CA LEU A 257 -4.37 33.18 -14.82
C LEU A 257 -5.64 32.98 -14.00
N LYS A 258 -6.74 33.62 -14.38
CA LYS A 258 -8.06 33.39 -13.79
C LYS A 258 -8.48 31.93 -13.89
N LYS A 259 -8.35 31.32 -15.07
CA LYS A 259 -8.62 29.88 -15.26
C LYS A 259 -7.72 29.02 -14.37
N ASN A 260 -6.45 29.36 -14.27
CA ASN A 260 -5.49 28.62 -13.44
C ASN A 260 -5.85 28.70 -11.94
N TYR A 261 -6.17 29.89 -11.47
CA TYR A 261 -6.62 30.15 -10.10
C TYR A 261 -7.96 29.46 -9.78
N SER A 262 -8.92 29.47 -10.71
CA SER A 262 -10.20 28.76 -10.55
C SER A 262 -10.02 27.24 -10.50
N ARG A 263 -9.06 26.66 -11.22
CA ARG A 263 -8.75 25.22 -11.12
C ARG A 263 -8.24 24.85 -9.73
N MET A 264 -7.38 25.67 -9.15
CA MET A 264 -6.92 25.52 -7.76
C MET A 264 -8.10 25.59 -6.76
N GLN A 265 -9.09 26.46 -6.99
CA GLN A 265 -10.29 26.51 -6.15
C GLN A 265 -11.17 25.26 -6.28
N LEU A 266 -11.27 24.68 -7.47
CA LEU A 266 -12.03 23.45 -7.69
C LEU A 266 -11.35 22.22 -7.06
N SER A 267 -10.02 22.13 -7.11
CA SER A 267 -9.28 21.03 -6.45
C SER A 267 -9.46 21.07 -4.93
N ILE A 268 -9.47 22.26 -4.32
CA ILE A 268 -9.82 22.48 -2.90
C ILE A 268 -11.22 21.91 -2.58
N GLN A 269 -12.22 22.19 -3.42
CA GLN A 269 -13.59 21.70 -3.19
C GLN A 269 -13.71 20.19 -3.35
N GLN A 270 -13.07 19.62 -4.37
CA GLN A 270 -13.11 18.18 -4.66
C GLN A 270 -12.42 17.35 -3.56
N MET A 271 -11.27 17.78 -3.05
CA MET A 271 -10.60 17.10 -1.93
C MET A 271 -11.47 17.04 -0.67
N ASN A 272 -12.13 18.15 -0.31
CA ASN A 272 -13.02 18.19 0.85
C ASN A 272 -14.18 17.18 0.69
N SER A 273 -14.72 17.02 -0.52
CA SER A 273 -15.76 16.03 -0.81
C SER A 273 -15.26 14.58 -0.73
N HIS A 274 -14.03 14.31 -1.18
CA HIS A 274 -13.43 12.97 -1.17
C HIS A 274 -13.14 12.50 0.26
N ILE A 275 -12.63 13.39 1.11
CA ILE A 275 -12.41 13.11 2.55
C ILE A 275 -13.75 12.75 3.22
N LEU A 276 -14.81 13.53 2.98
CA LEU A 276 -16.16 13.25 3.50
C LEU A 276 -16.68 11.88 3.03
N SER A 277 -16.56 11.53 1.74
CA SER A 277 -17.01 10.24 1.22
C SER A 277 -16.22 9.04 1.79
N HIS A 278 -14.93 9.23 2.06
CA HIS A 278 -14.08 8.21 2.66
C HIS A 278 -14.46 7.94 4.13
N TRP A 279 -14.85 8.98 4.87
CA TRP A 279 -15.36 8.85 6.24
C TRP A 279 -16.74 8.17 6.31
N GLU A 280 -17.65 8.47 5.38
CA GLU A 280 -18.98 7.81 5.32
C GLU A 280 -18.90 6.31 5.00
N PHE A 281 -17.90 5.88 4.22
CA PHE A 281 -17.63 4.46 3.95
C PHE A 281 -17.01 3.73 5.15
N LEU A 282 -16.35 4.44 6.07
CA LEU A 282 -15.72 3.84 7.25
C LEU A 282 -16.71 3.56 8.40
N ILE A 283 -17.86 4.24 8.39
CA ILE A 283 -18.88 4.20 9.45
C ILE A 283 -20.04 3.25 9.13
N ASN A 284 -20.28 2.94 7.85
CA ASN A 284 -21.30 1.99 7.39
C ASN A 284 -20.71 0.62 7.06
#